data_AF-A0A1F7X7C7-F1
#
_entry.id   AF-A0A1F7X7C7-F1
#
_cell.length_a   1.000
_cell.length_b   1.000
_cell.length_c   1.000
_cell.angle_alpha   90.00
_cell.angle_beta   90.00
_cell.angle_gamma   90.00
#
_symmetry.space_group_name_H-M   'P 1'
#
loop_
_entity.id
_entity.type
_entity.pdbx_description
1 polymer ?
#
loop_
_entity_poly.entity_id
_entity_poly.type
_entity_poly.pdbx_seq_one_letter_code
_entity_poly.pdbx_strand_id
1 'polypeptide(L)'
;MSERDKFPYVACLDLDRTIGNFDEDDPPVGLRHGIKEVLSKLAERGFKLYITTFGSEAHALNVLSKYNLTSLIDPSRVWPIDVTTPPLWGYGKTYGGIEEGAYFDDQTQEIYLHKMIAIGDQLADQPADRKYLVFIHNKDGYQYDADVLLQVVNCLLETGQDSLKNGFDTLFEQAELVAEKKAFQSEIIHQRKRYTLPSGLLVDLDYGDEAKPGDNDKSHPRITIINSEKYLRELD
;
A
#
# COMPACT_ATOMS: atom_id res chain seq x y z
N MET A 1 3.67 9.54 -27.28
CA MET A 1 3.47 8.64 -26.13
C MET A 1 3.13 9.55 -24.96
N SER A 2 1.90 9.46 -24.47
CA SER A 2 1.43 10.30 -23.37
C SER A 2 2.08 9.86 -22.05
N GLU A 3 2.11 10.72 -21.02
CA GLU A 3 2.62 10.33 -19.69
C GLU A 3 1.85 9.11 -19.13
N ARG A 4 0.57 9.00 -19.50
CA ARG A 4 -0.30 7.84 -19.27
C ARG A 4 0.26 6.53 -19.82
N ASP A 5 0.79 6.54 -21.04
CA ASP A 5 1.37 5.33 -21.66
C ASP A 5 2.66 4.89 -20.94
N LYS A 6 3.29 5.83 -20.21
CA LYS A 6 4.54 5.60 -19.47
C LYS A 6 4.28 5.11 -18.04
N PHE A 7 3.22 5.60 -17.39
CA PHE A 7 2.86 5.25 -16.02
C PHE A 7 1.39 4.87 -15.86
N PRO A 8 1.01 3.63 -16.23
CA PRO A 8 -0.36 3.13 -16.06
C PRO A 8 -0.79 2.89 -14.61
N TYR A 9 0.13 2.92 -13.64
CA TYR A 9 -0.15 2.63 -12.23
C TYR A 9 0.45 3.68 -11.28
N VAL A 10 -0.08 3.75 -10.07
CA VAL A 10 0.47 4.58 -8.97
C VAL A 10 0.69 3.70 -7.74
N ALA A 11 1.86 3.87 -7.12
CA ALA A 11 2.15 3.28 -5.81
C ALA A 11 2.50 4.37 -4.81
N CYS A 12 1.71 4.45 -3.74
CA CYS A 12 1.94 5.31 -2.60
C CYS A 12 2.59 4.47 -1.49
N LEU A 13 3.80 4.86 -1.10
CA LEU A 13 4.63 4.08 -0.19
C LEU A 13 4.79 4.89 1.10
N ASP A 14 4.36 4.34 2.23
CA ASP A 14 4.83 4.85 3.50
C ASP A 14 6.36 4.70 3.61
N LEU A 15 6.98 5.54 4.42
CA LEU A 15 8.44 5.63 4.50
C LEU A 15 8.98 4.75 5.63
N ASP A 16 8.63 5.09 6.87
CA ASP A 16 9.17 4.48 8.08
C ASP A 16 8.57 3.10 8.27
N ARG A 17 9.40 2.10 8.60
CA ARG A 17 9.05 0.68 8.77
C ARG A 17 8.45 -0.01 7.52
N THR A 18 8.20 0.74 6.44
CA THR A 18 7.77 0.23 5.13
C THR A 18 8.93 0.17 4.14
N ILE A 19 9.59 1.30 3.84
CA ILE A 19 10.77 1.38 2.96
C ILE A 19 12.04 1.05 3.73
N GLY A 20 12.10 1.43 4.99
CA GLY A 20 13.21 1.17 5.89
C GLY A 20 12.90 1.65 7.28
N ASN A 21 13.77 1.31 8.22
CA ASN A 21 13.67 1.80 9.57
C ASN A 21 14.67 2.94 9.74
N PHE A 22 14.18 4.14 10.05
CA PHE A 22 14.99 5.35 10.13
C PHE A 22 14.98 5.98 11.52
N ASP A 23 14.38 5.30 12.49
CA ASP A 23 14.42 5.67 13.90
C ASP A 23 15.74 5.20 14.52
N GLU A 24 16.60 6.13 14.96
CA GLU A 24 17.91 5.81 15.53
C GLU A 24 17.82 5.05 16.86
N ASP A 25 16.68 5.14 17.56
CA ASP A 25 16.43 4.45 18.82
C ASP A 25 15.88 3.02 18.63
N ASP A 26 15.53 2.63 17.39
CA ASP A 26 14.96 1.32 17.05
C ASP A 26 15.84 0.62 15.99
N PRO A 27 16.94 -0.06 16.35
CA PRO A 27 17.78 -0.75 15.38
C PRO A 27 17.12 -2.03 14.81
N PRO A 28 17.46 -2.44 13.57
CA PRO A 28 18.50 -1.87 12.70
C PRO A 28 18.02 -0.65 11.90
N VAL A 29 18.83 0.41 11.90
CA VAL A 29 18.60 1.61 11.08
C VAL A 29 19.09 1.37 9.66
N GLY A 30 18.21 1.53 8.68
CA GLY A 30 18.57 1.39 7.27
C GLY A 30 17.39 1.09 6.38
N LEU A 31 17.69 0.87 5.10
CA LEU A 31 16.71 0.39 4.15
C LEU A 31 16.28 -1.03 4.48
N ARG A 32 15.01 -1.32 4.25
CA ARG A 32 14.50 -2.68 4.20
C ARG A 32 15.24 -3.47 3.13
N HIS A 33 15.60 -4.71 3.45
CA HIS A 33 16.31 -5.57 2.50
C HIS A 33 15.49 -5.76 1.21
N GLY A 34 16.17 -5.73 0.05
CA GLY A 34 15.53 -5.87 -1.26
C GLY A 34 14.74 -4.65 -1.76
N ILE A 35 14.52 -3.60 -0.95
CA ILE A 35 13.56 -2.54 -1.30
C ILE A 35 13.93 -1.79 -2.58
N LYS A 36 15.22 -1.51 -2.82
CA LYS A 36 15.65 -0.83 -4.06
C LYS A 36 15.30 -1.62 -5.31
N GLU A 37 15.46 -2.94 -5.27
CA GLU A 37 15.12 -3.82 -6.37
C GLU A 37 13.61 -3.86 -6.61
N VAL A 38 12.81 -3.93 -5.54
CA VAL A 38 11.35 -3.85 -5.63
C VAL A 38 10.89 -2.53 -6.24
N LEU A 39 11.44 -1.40 -5.78
CA LEU A 39 11.11 -0.08 -6.34
C LEU A 39 11.49 0.02 -7.83
N SER A 40 12.65 -0.52 -8.23
CA SER A 40 13.06 -0.58 -9.64
C SER A 40 12.07 -1.39 -10.47
N LYS A 41 11.70 -2.59 -10.01
CA LYS A 41 10.75 -3.47 -10.72
C LYS A 41 9.35 -2.86 -10.83
N LEU A 42 8.89 -2.14 -9.81
CA LEU A 42 7.64 -1.38 -9.87
C LEU A 42 7.74 -0.26 -10.92
N ALA A 43 8.82 0.52 -10.92
CA ALA A 43 9.03 1.57 -11.91
C ALA A 43 9.11 1.03 -13.34
N GLU A 44 9.80 -0.10 -13.56
CA GLU A 44 9.89 -0.80 -14.85
C GLU A 44 8.52 -1.31 -15.34
N ARG A 45 7.62 -1.69 -14.42
CA ARG A 45 6.22 -2.04 -14.72
C ARG A 45 5.32 -0.82 -14.96
N GLY A 46 5.87 0.39 -14.91
CA GLY A 46 5.12 1.62 -15.15
C GLY A 46 4.37 2.14 -13.93
N PHE A 47 4.84 1.86 -12.71
CA PHE A 47 4.34 2.55 -11.52
C PHE A 47 4.98 3.93 -11.38
N LYS A 48 4.16 4.95 -11.20
CA LYS A 48 4.57 6.24 -10.65
C LYS A 48 4.62 6.10 -9.12
N LEU A 49 5.84 6.08 -8.58
CA LEU A 49 6.09 5.93 -7.15
C LEU A 49 5.96 7.28 -6.42
N TYR A 50 5.26 7.28 -5.28
CA TYR A 50 5.09 8.38 -4.36
C TYR A 50 5.51 7.95 -2.95
N ILE A 51 6.08 8.86 -2.16
CA ILE A 51 6.22 8.69 -0.71
C ILE A 51 5.04 9.38 -0.04
N THR A 52 4.33 8.67 0.84
CA THR A 52 3.24 9.20 1.66
C THR A 52 3.53 8.93 3.11
N THR A 53 3.95 9.92 3.89
CA THR A 53 4.51 9.70 5.24
C THR A 53 3.82 10.55 6.30
N PHE A 54 3.80 10.06 7.55
CA PHE A 54 3.46 10.87 8.72
C PHE A 54 4.64 11.76 9.20
N GLY A 55 5.81 11.62 8.60
CA GLY A 55 6.96 12.49 8.81
C GLY A 55 6.84 13.84 8.10
N SER A 56 7.80 14.71 8.37
CA SER A 56 7.97 15.97 7.64
C SER A 56 8.57 15.75 6.24
N GLU A 57 8.33 16.68 5.33
CA GLU A 57 8.95 16.67 4.00
C GLU A 57 10.48 16.63 4.08
N ALA A 58 11.06 17.46 4.96
CA ALA A 58 12.51 17.52 5.16
C ALA A 58 13.09 16.17 5.60
N HIS A 59 12.39 15.44 6.47
CA HIS A 59 12.79 14.10 6.88
C HIS A 59 12.78 13.14 5.68
N ALA A 60 11.68 13.09 4.93
CA ALA A 60 11.54 12.20 3.78
C ALA A 60 12.59 12.48 2.69
N LEU A 61 12.80 13.76 2.34
CA LEU A 61 13.82 14.16 1.36
C LEU A 61 15.23 13.81 1.81
N ASN A 62 15.53 13.95 3.11
CA ASN A 62 16.81 13.55 3.67
C ASN A 62 17.02 12.03 3.54
N VAL A 63 16.01 11.21 3.85
CA VAL A 63 16.06 9.75 3.68
C VAL A 63 16.27 9.39 2.20
N LEU A 64 15.50 9.97 1.28
CA LEU A 64 15.64 9.68 -0.15
C LEU A 64 17.05 10.00 -0.66
N SER A 65 17.63 11.12 -0.23
CA SER A 65 18.98 11.53 -0.58
C SER A 65 20.03 10.60 0.04
N LYS A 66 20.00 10.40 1.38
CA LYS A 66 20.96 9.58 2.14
C LYS A 66 21.09 8.17 1.59
N TYR A 67 19.98 7.59 1.13
CA TYR A 67 19.95 6.21 0.63
C TYR A 67 19.93 6.10 -0.90
N ASN A 68 20.14 7.18 -1.65
CA ASN A 68 20.17 7.23 -3.12
C ASN A 68 18.85 6.74 -3.77
N LEU A 69 17.70 7.00 -3.15
CA LEU A 69 16.38 6.66 -3.68
C LEU A 69 15.83 7.72 -4.64
N THR A 70 16.45 8.91 -4.70
CA THR A 70 16.06 10.00 -5.63
C THR A 70 16.17 9.63 -7.11
N SER A 71 16.93 8.58 -7.44
CA SER A 71 17.01 8.02 -8.79
C SER A 71 15.77 7.22 -9.20
N LEU A 72 14.99 6.75 -8.22
CA LEU A 72 13.77 5.94 -8.41
C LEU A 72 12.51 6.76 -8.11
N ILE A 73 12.58 7.66 -7.13
CA ILE A 73 11.46 8.47 -6.66
C ILE A 73 11.82 9.94 -6.83
N ASP A 74 10.98 10.68 -7.58
CA ASP A 74 11.17 12.11 -7.76
C ASP A 74 10.90 12.84 -6.43
N PRO A 75 11.78 13.76 -6.00
CA PRO A 75 11.55 14.58 -4.81
C PRO A 75 10.20 15.32 -4.80
N SER A 76 9.65 15.69 -5.96
CA SER A 76 8.32 16.33 -6.07
C SER A 76 7.15 15.37 -5.78
N ARG A 77 7.42 14.07 -5.65
CA ARG A 77 6.45 13.01 -5.34
C ARG A 77 6.51 12.59 -3.87
N VAL A 78 6.96 13.48 -3.00
CA VAL A 78 6.94 13.32 -1.54
C VAL A 78 5.74 14.07 -0.96
N TRP A 79 4.88 13.33 -0.28
CA TRP A 79 3.63 13.81 0.30
C TRP A 79 3.69 13.61 1.83
N PRO A 80 4.06 14.66 2.57
CA PRO A 80 4.21 14.63 4.03
C PRO A 80 2.87 14.71 4.77
N ILE A 81 2.93 14.60 6.10
CA ILE A 81 1.77 14.53 6.99
C ILE A 81 0.75 15.67 6.80
N ASP A 82 1.23 16.90 6.62
CA ASP A 82 0.41 18.09 6.45
C ASP A 82 -0.35 18.10 5.12
N VAL A 83 0.11 17.31 4.15
CA VAL A 83 -0.58 17.09 2.87
C VAL A 83 -1.49 15.86 2.96
N THR A 84 -1.00 14.73 3.49
CA THR A 84 -1.74 13.46 3.48
C THR A 84 -2.80 13.37 4.56
N THR A 85 -2.70 14.13 5.66
CA THR A 85 -3.66 14.08 6.77
C THR A 85 -4.21 15.47 7.11
N PRO A 86 -5.10 16.02 6.28
CA PRO A 86 -5.70 17.31 6.58
C PRO A 86 -6.52 17.20 7.87
N PRO A 87 -6.53 18.23 8.74
CA PRO A 87 -7.07 18.17 10.12
C PRO A 87 -8.53 17.71 10.29
N LEU A 88 -9.29 17.65 9.20
CA LEU A 88 -10.73 17.41 9.18
C LEU A 88 -11.12 15.95 8.86
N TRP A 89 -10.17 15.08 8.50
CA TRP A 89 -10.47 13.79 7.85
C TRP A 89 -10.47 12.56 8.77
N GLY A 90 -10.11 12.69 10.05
CA GLY A 90 -10.14 11.57 11.00
C GLY A 90 -8.92 10.65 10.87
N TYR A 91 -9.14 9.32 10.90
CA TYR A 91 -8.12 8.28 10.83
C TYR A 91 -7.82 7.88 9.37
N GLY A 92 -6.55 7.66 9.03
CA GLY A 92 -6.12 7.31 7.66
C GLY A 92 -5.41 8.45 6.92
N LYS A 93 -4.81 8.12 5.76
CA LYS A 93 -4.23 9.08 4.82
C LYS A 93 -5.19 9.37 3.67
N THR A 94 -5.17 10.60 3.17
CA THR A 94 -5.88 11.03 1.97
C THR A 94 -4.97 10.89 0.75
N TYR A 95 -5.50 10.30 -0.32
CA TYR A 95 -4.77 9.97 -1.53
C TYR A 95 -5.32 10.72 -2.76
N GLY A 96 -6.36 11.53 -2.57
CA GLY A 96 -7.05 12.14 -3.70
C GLY A 96 -6.26 13.15 -4.50
N GLY A 97 -5.47 13.98 -3.82
CA GLY A 97 -4.56 14.88 -4.54
C GLY A 97 -3.48 14.12 -5.32
N ILE A 98 -3.07 12.92 -4.86
CA ILE A 98 -2.08 12.10 -5.56
C ILE A 98 -2.68 11.56 -6.84
N GLU A 99 -3.91 11.04 -6.78
CA GLU A 99 -4.65 10.59 -7.96
C GLU A 99 -4.82 11.74 -8.96
N GLU A 100 -5.30 12.90 -8.51
CA GLU A 100 -5.48 14.08 -9.36
C GLU A 100 -4.16 14.54 -9.99
N GLY A 101 -3.07 14.59 -9.23
CA GLY A 101 -1.75 14.98 -9.73
C GLY A 101 -1.10 13.94 -10.63
N ALA A 102 -1.35 12.65 -10.42
CA ALA A 102 -0.83 11.58 -11.26
C ALA A 102 -1.51 11.55 -12.64
N TYR A 103 -2.78 11.97 -12.71
CA TYR A 103 -3.63 11.83 -13.90
C TYR A 103 -4.25 13.16 -14.37
N PHE A 104 -3.66 14.29 -14.00
CA PHE A 104 -4.21 15.63 -14.26
C PHE A 104 -4.60 15.89 -15.72
N ASP A 105 -3.82 15.37 -16.67
CA ASP A 105 -4.04 15.56 -18.11
C ASP A 105 -5.04 14.56 -18.74
N ASP A 106 -5.56 13.59 -17.98
CA ASP A 106 -6.45 12.55 -18.52
C ASP A 106 -7.93 12.82 -18.22
N GLN A 107 -8.70 13.10 -19.28
CA GLN A 107 -10.10 13.47 -19.19
C GLN A 107 -11.05 12.29 -18.89
N THR A 108 -10.54 11.05 -18.83
CA THR A 108 -11.41 9.87 -18.68
C THR A 108 -11.66 9.44 -17.24
N GLN A 109 -10.77 9.78 -16.29
CA GLN A 109 -10.81 9.56 -14.82
C GLN A 109 -11.17 8.13 -14.31
N GLU A 110 -12.16 7.44 -14.88
CA GLU A 110 -12.67 6.11 -14.50
C GLU A 110 -11.63 4.98 -14.58
N ILE A 111 -10.66 5.08 -15.48
CA ILE A 111 -9.70 3.98 -15.74
C ILE A 111 -8.68 3.81 -14.59
N TYR A 112 -8.42 4.87 -13.81
CA TYR A 112 -7.34 4.88 -12.81
C TYR A 112 -7.77 4.50 -11.40
N LEU A 113 -9.08 4.56 -11.14
CA LEU A 113 -9.71 4.15 -9.89
C LEU A 113 -9.24 2.74 -9.45
N HIS A 114 -8.89 1.89 -10.42
CA HIS A 114 -8.50 0.50 -10.19
C HIS A 114 -6.98 0.24 -10.32
N LYS A 115 -6.15 1.29 -10.42
CA LYS A 115 -4.72 1.22 -10.75
C LYS A 115 -3.80 1.82 -9.67
N MET A 116 -4.36 2.15 -8.51
CA MET A 116 -3.62 2.69 -7.38
C MET A 116 -3.45 1.68 -6.25
N ILE A 117 -2.27 1.71 -5.62
CA ILE A 117 -1.98 0.94 -4.42
C ILE A 117 -1.33 1.85 -3.36
N ALA A 118 -1.69 1.64 -2.10
CA ALA A 118 -0.96 2.17 -0.95
C ALA A 118 -0.30 1.01 -0.20
N ILE A 119 0.90 1.23 0.32
CA ILE A 119 1.66 0.25 1.08
C ILE A 119 2.14 0.92 2.36
N GLY A 120 1.84 0.33 3.51
CA GLY A 120 2.21 0.87 4.81
C GLY A 120 2.29 -0.20 5.90
N ASP A 121 2.95 0.12 7.01
CA ASP A 121 3.08 -0.75 8.18
C ASP A 121 1.98 -0.47 9.23
N GLN A 122 1.36 0.69 9.20
CA GLN A 122 0.32 1.05 10.15
C GLN A 122 -1.05 1.02 9.53
N LEU A 123 -2.05 0.65 10.33
CA LEU A 123 -3.45 0.81 9.93
C LEU A 123 -3.80 2.28 9.64
N ALA A 124 -3.06 3.23 10.23
CA ALA A 124 -3.24 4.66 9.98
C ALA A 124 -2.79 5.08 8.56
N ASP A 125 -2.06 4.22 7.84
CA ASP A 125 -1.69 4.48 6.44
C ASP A 125 -2.84 4.18 5.47
N GLN A 126 -3.91 3.54 5.94
CA GLN A 126 -5.01 3.14 5.09
C GLN A 126 -5.70 4.36 4.43
N PRO A 127 -6.31 4.19 3.25
CA PRO A 127 -7.06 5.25 2.58
C PRO A 127 -8.26 5.72 3.38
N ALA A 128 -8.37 7.04 3.57
CA ALA A 128 -9.54 7.69 4.16
C ALA A 128 -10.56 8.18 3.11
N ASP A 129 -10.14 8.34 1.85
CA ASP A 129 -10.89 9.05 0.81
C ASP A 129 -10.97 8.31 -0.54
N ARG A 130 -10.42 7.09 -0.65
CA ARG A 130 -10.35 6.33 -1.91
C ARG A 130 -10.84 4.89 -1.77
N LYS A 131 -12.09 4.68 -2.19
CA LYS A 131 -12.81 3.39 -2.13
C LYS A 131 -12.15 2.25 -2.91
N TYR A 132 -11.51 2.56 -4.03
CA TYR A 132 -10.97 1.54 -4.95
C TYR A 132 -9.46 1.35 -4.84
N LEU A 133 -8.80 2.17 -4.03
CA LEU A 133 -7.37 2.08 -3.77
C LEU A 133 -7.11 0.83 -2.91
N VAL A 134 -6.23 -0.05 -3.38
CA VAL A 134 -5.86 -1.26 -2.65
C VAL A 134 -4.78 -0.93 -1.62
N PHE A 135 -5.03 -1.25 -0.35
CA PHE A 135 -4.05 -1.07 0.72
C PHE A 135 -3.35 -2.40 1.03
N ILE A 136 -2.02 -2.44 0.87
CA ILE A 136 -1.18 -3.52 1.40
C ILE A 136 -0.72 -3.09 2.79
N HIS A 137 -1.26 -3.76 3.81
CA HIS A 137 -0.82 -3.61 5.18
C HIS A 137 0.26 -4.64 5.51
N ASN A 138 1.45 -4.15 5.85
CA ASN A 138 2.59 -4.97 6.23
C ASN A 138 3.14 -4.56 7.60
N LYS A 139 2.42 -4.95 8.66
CA LYS A 139 2.66 -4.53 10.04
C LYS A 139 4.10 -4.67 10.53
N ASP A 140 4.77 -5.75 10.14
CA ASP A 140 6.13 -6.06 10.54
C ASP A 140 7.08 -5.96 9.33
N GLY A 141 6.77 -5.06 8.39
CA GLY A 141 7.36 -5.03 7.06
C GLY A 141 8.87 -4.95 7.05
N TYR A 142 9.47 -4.12 7.90
CA TYR A 142 10.93 -3.97 7.95
C TYR A 142 11.68 -5.26 8.34
N GLN A 143 11.01 -6.22 8.99
CA GLN A 143 11.63 -7.47 9.43
C GLN A 143 11.80 -8.51 8.30
N TYR A 144 11.10 -8.31 7.18
CA TYR A 144 11.10 -9.24 6.05
C TYR A 144 11.65 -8.60 4.79
N ASP A 145 12.11 -9.44 3.86
CA ASP A 145 12.48 -8.99 2.52
C ASP A 145 11.34 -8.21 1.84
N ALA A 146 11.66 -7.13 1.12
CA ALA A 146 10.69 -6.32 0.41
C ALA A 146 9.99 -7.07 -0.73
N ASP A 147 10.56 -8.17 -1.24
CA ASP A 147 10.00 -8.97 -2.33
C ASP A 147 8.57 -9.43 -2.04
N VAL A 148 8.19 -9.61 -0.78
CA VAL A 148 6.79 -9.93 -0.39
C VAL A 148 5.79 -8.91 -0.94
N LEU A 149 6.17 -7.63 -1.01
CA LEU A 149 5.33 -6.56 -1.57
C LEU A 149 5.13 -6.78 -3.07
N LEU A 150 6.21 -7.12 -3.78
CA LEU A 150 6.17 -7.38 -5.21
C LEU A 150 5.35 -8.64 -5.53
N GLN A 151 5.43 -9.69 -4.70
CA GLN A 151 4.61 -10.89 -4.87
C GLN A 151 3.12 -10.58 -4.78
N VAL A 152 2.71 -9.74 -3.82
CA VAL A 152 1.31 -9.30 -3.70
C VAL A 152 0.89 -8.49 -4.92
N VAL A 153 1.68 -7.48 -5.31
CA VAL A 153 1.38 -6.63 -6.48
C VAL A 153 1.27 -7.45 -7.77
N ASN A 154 2.18 -8.38 -8.00
CA ASN A 154 2.18 -9.24 -9.18
C ASN A 154 0.91 -10.10 -9.22
N CYS A 155 0.56 -10.73 -8.10
CA CYS A 155 -0.63 -11.57 -8.03
C CYS A 155 -1.91 -10.77 -8.28
N LEU A 156 -2.00 -9.53 -7.77
CA LEU A 156 -3.15 -8.65 -8.04
C LEU A 156 -3.27 -8.31 -9.52
N LEU A 157 -2.17 -7.91 -10.16
CA LEU A 157 -2.19 -7.53 -11.58
C LEU A 157 -2.50 -8.72 -12.48
N GLU A 158 -1.91 -9.89 -12.22
CA GLU A 158 -2.14 -11.10 -12.99
C GLU A 158 -3.59 -11.59 -12.86
N THR A 159 -4.09 -11.67 -11.63
CA THR A 159 -5.46 -12.12 -11.36
C THR A 159 -6.50 -11.13 -11.88
N GLY A 160 -6.20 -9.83 -11.77
CA GLY A 160 -7.10 -8.75 -12.11
C GLY A 160 -7.05 -8.28 -13.57
N GLN A 161 -6.25 -8.94 -14.42
CA GLN A 161 -6.02 -8.50 -15.81
C GLN A 161 -5.60 -7.02 -15.86
N ASP A 162 -4.49 -6.73 -15.20
CA ASP A 162 -3.92 -5.40 -14.98
C ASP A 162 -4.72 -4.48 -14.07
N SER A 163 -5.86 -4.87 -13.51
CA SER A 163 -6.59 -4.06 -12.52
C SER A 163 -6.28 -4.53 -11.09
N LEU A 164 -5.68 -3.66 -10.27
CA LEU A 164 -5.34 -3.99 -8.88
C LEU A 164 -6.60 -4.28 -8.06
N LYS A 165 -7.64 -3.46 -8.23
CA LYS A 165 -8.93 -3.65 -7.54
C LYS A 165 -9.64 -4.92 -7.98
N ASN A 166 -9.70 -5.20 -9.28
CA ASN A 166 -10.34 -6.43 -9.76
C ASN A 166 -9.53 -7.67 -9.34
N GLY A 167 -8.21 -7.54 -9.27
CA GLY A 167 -7.32 -8.53 -8.71
C GLY A 167 -7.69 -8.84 -7.27
N PHE A 168 -7.84 -7.80 -6.45
CA PHE A 168 -8.29 -7.97 -5.07
C PHE A 168 -9.66 -8.65 -5.00
N ASP A 169 -10.65 -8.20 -5.77
CA ASP A 169 -12.02 -8.73 -5.73
C ASP A 169 -12.04 -10.22 -6.06
N THR A 170 -11.30 -10.60 -7.09
CA THR A 170 -11.19 -11.99 -7.52
C THR A 170 -10.51 -12.85 -6.45
N LEU A 171 -9.43 -12.36 -5.84
CA LEU A 171 -8.77 -13.07 -4.74
C LEU A 171 -9.70 -13.19 -3.52
N PHE A 172 -10.44 -12.13 -3.18
CA PHE A 172 -11.38 -12.11 -2.06
C PHE A 172 -12.54 -13.09 -2.27
N GLU A 173 -13.04 -13.24 -3.50
CA GLU A 173 -14.05 -14.24 -3.83
C GLU A 173 -13.54 -15.68 -3.65
N GLN A 174 -12.29 -15.93 -4.03
CA GLN A 174 -11.65 -17.25 -3.93
C GLN A 174 -11.18 -17.60 -2.51
N ALA A 175 -10.99 -16.60 -1.65
CA ALA A 175 -10.42 -16.76 -0.32
C ALA A 175 -11.38 -17.46 0.66
N GLU A 176 -10.80 -18.19 1.61
CA GLU A 176 -11.53 -18.92 2.64
C GLU A 176 -11.95 -17.99 3.77
N LEU A 177 -13.18 -18.12 4.26
CA LEU A 177 -13.64 -17.32 5.39
C LEU A 177 -12.86 -17.68 6.66
N VAL A 178 -12.26 -16.68 7.30
CA VAL A 178 -11.64 -16.88 8.62
C VAL A 178 -12.75 -16.89 9.66
N ALA A 179 -12.99 -18.04 10.28
CA ALA A 179 -14.00 -18.16 11.32
C ALA A 179 -13.61 -17.34 12.55
N GLU A 180 -14.19 -16.14 12.70
CA GLU A 180 -14.07 -15.37 13.94
C GLU A 180 -15.06 -15.94 14.97
N LYS A 181 -14.54 -16.46 16.09
CA LYS A 181 -15.37 -16.78 17.25
C LYS A 181 -15.96 -15.48 17.80
N LYS A 182 -17.21 -15.19 17.46
CA LYS A 182 -17.95 -14.06 18.04
C LYS A 182 -18.15 -14.26 19.55
N ALA A 183 -17.42 -13.52 20.36
CA ALA A 183 -17.88 -13.16 21.70
C ALA A 183 -18.85 -11.99 21.53
N PHE A 184 -20.16 -12.29 21.60
CA PHE A 184 -21.28 -11.36 21.77
C PHE A 184 -21.18 -9.97 21.10
N GLN A 185 -21.85 -9.80 19.95
CA GLN A 185 -22.84 -8.75 19.68
C GLN A 185 -23.21 -8.70 18.18
N SER A 186 -24.41 -8.20 17.94
CA SER A 186 -25.11 -8.04 16.65
C SER A 186 -24.41 -7.06 15.70
N GLU A 187 -24.51 -7.35 14.39
CA GLU A 187 -24.39 -6.42 13.23
C GLU A 187 -23.08 -5.58 13.19
N ILE A 188 -21.99 -6.00 12.56
CA ILE A 188 -21.71 -6.29 11.14
C ILE A 188 -20.66 -7.41 11.11
N ILE A 189 -20.77 -8.39 10.21
CA ILE A 189 -19.68 -9.37 10.04
C ILE A 189 -18.68 -8.75 9.07
N HIS A 190 -17.61 -8.13 9.58
CA HIS A 190 -16.43 -7.88 8.75
C HIS A 190 -15.94 -9.25 8.26
N GLN A 191 -16.08 -9.50 6.96
CA GLN A 191 -15.66 -10.77 6.38
C GLN A 191 -14.16 -10.69 6.14
N ARG A 192 -13.38 -11.06 7.16
CA ARG A 192 -11.97 -11.38 6.96
C ARG A 192 -11.88 -12.74 6.27
N LYS A 193 -11.18 -12.77 5.15
CA LYS A 193 -10.89 -13.99 4.41
C LYS A 193 -9.39 -14.22 4.31
N ARG A 194 -8.98 -15.46 4.12
CA ARG A 194 -7.58 -15.86 4.04
C ARG A 194 -7.29 -16.50 2.70
N TYR A 195 -6.17 -16.11 2.11
CA TYR A 195 -5.72 -16.62 0.82
C TYR A 195 -4.23 -16.91 0.86
N THR A 196 -3.82 -17.98 0.18
CA THR A 196 -2.40 -18.30 -0.02
C THR A 196 -2.05 -17.92 -1.46
N LEU A 197 -1.19 -16.91 -1.64
CA LEU A 197 -0.73 -16.51 -2.97
C LEU A 197 0.02 -17.66 -3.67
N PRO A 198 0.14 -17.66 -5.01
CA PRO A 198 0.94 -18.66 -5.74
C PRO A 198 2.39 -18.76 -5.26
N SER A 199 2.94 -17.67 -4.73
CA SER A 199 4.27 -17.67 -4.13
C SER A 199 4.36 -18.48 -2.82
N GLY A 200 3.22 -18.80 -2.19
CA GLY A 200 3.10 -19.40 -0.86
C GLY A 200 2.99 -18.37 0.27
N LEU A 201 2.88 -17.08 -0.02
CA LEU A 201 2.63 -16.04 0.99
C LEU A 201 1.20 -16.15 1.51
N LEU A 202 1.02 -16.11 2.83
CA LEU A 202 -0.31 -16.12 3.45
C LEU A 202 -0.77 -14.68 3.72
N VAL A 203 -1.95 -14.33 3.22
CA VAL A 203 -2.54 -13.01 3.40
C VAL A 203 -3.97 -13.11 3.93
N ASP A 204 -4.35 -12.13 4.75
CA ASP A 204 -5.74 -11.87 5.07
C ASP A 204 -6.25 -10.74 4.18
N LEU A 205 -7.47 -10.90 3.67
CA LEU A 205 -8.16 -9.99 2.79
C LEU A 205 -9.43 -9.52 3.50
N ASP A 206 -9.65 -8.23 3.51
CA ASP A 206 -10.87 -7.63 4.01
C ASP A 206 -11.17 -6.31 3.31
N TYR A 207 -12.42 -5.88 3.39
CA TYR A 207 -12.78 -4.50 3.06
C TYR A 207 -12.69 -3.71 4.35
N GLY A 208 -11.67 -2.86 4.47
CA GLY A 208 -11.41 -2.09 5.69
C GLY A 208 -12.60 -1.19 6.00
N ASP A 209 -13.13 -1.31 7.22
CA ASP A 209 -14.24 -0.50 7.70
C ASP A 209 -13.76 0.38 8.85
N GLU A 210 -13.65 1.68 8.60
CA GLU A 210 -13.83 2.70 9.65
C GLU A 210 -14.72 3.84 9.13
N ALA A 211 -15.82 3.44 8.50
CA ALA A 211 -16.99 4.28 8.38
C ALA A 211 -17.56 4.53 9.79
N LYS A 212 -17.82 5.80 10.14
CA LYS A 212 -18.77 6.11 11.20
C LYS A 212 -20.09 5.36 10.91
N PRO A 213 -20.86 4.92 11.92
CA PRO A 213 -22.17 4.33 11.68
C PRO A 213 -23.00 5.25 10.78
N GLY A 214 -23.31 4.80 9.56
CA GLY A 214 -24.03 5.56 8.53
C GLY A 214 -23.25 5.87 7.24
N ASP A 215 -21.96 5.53 7.14
CA ASP A 215 -21.12 5.84 5.98
C ASP A 215 -20.74 4.57 5.18
N ASN A 216 -21.75 3.85 4.68
CA ASN A 216 -21.61 2.53 4.02
C ASN A 216 -20.77 2.52 2.72
N ASP A 217 -20.22 3.66 2.29
CA ASP A 217 -19.56 3.82 0.99
C ASP A 217 -18.03 3.96 1.06
N LYS A 218 -17.42 3.86 2.25
CA LYS A 218 -15.99 4.13 2.47
C LYS A 218 -15.10 2.90 2.67
N SER A 219 -15.60 1.70 2.38
CA SER A 219 -14.77 0.51 2.53
C SER A 219 -13.73 0.42 1.39
N HIS A 220 -12.48 0.18 1.75
CA HIS A 220 -11.37 0.02 0.79
C HIS A 220 -10.82 -1.40 0.85
N PRO A 221 -10.33 -1.95 -0.27
CA PRO A 221 -9.63 -3.23 -0.28
C PRO A 221 -8.38 -3.21 0.60
N ARG A 222 -8.26 -4.15 1.53
CA ARG A 222 -7.07 -4.31 2.37
C ARG A 222 -6.52 -5.73 2.29
N ILE A 223 -5.22 -5.82 2.05
CA ILE A 223 -4.44 -7.06 2.08
C ILE A 223 -3.46 -6.95 3.23
N THR A 224 -3.68 -7.73 4.28
CA THR A 224 -2.74 -7.84 5.41
C THR A 224 -1.83 -9.03 5.18
N ILE A 225 -0.52 -8.81 5.16
CA ILE A 225 0.47 -9.90 5.06
C ILE A 225 0.58 -10.59 6.43
N ILE A 226 0.30 -11.89 6.51
CA ILE A 226 0.18 -12.64 7.78
C ILE A 226 1.40 -13.52 8.05
N ASN A 227 1.95 -14.19 7.03
CA ASN A 227 3.14 -15.02 7.18
C ASN A 227 4.10 -14.78 6.01
N SER A 228 5.31 -14.41 6.36
CA SER A 228 6.48 -14.22 5.49
C SER A 228 7.70 -14.95 6.03
N GLU A 229 7.53 -16.07 6.76
CA GLU A 229 8.60 -16.82 7.42
C GLU A 229 9.66 -17.32 6.43
N LYS A 230 9.27 -17.69 5.20
CA LYS A 230 10.21 -18.01 4.11
C LYS A 230 11.03 -16.82 3.61
N TYR A 231 10.68 -15.61 4.04
CA TYR A 231 11.34 -14.34 3.77
C TYR A 231 11.90 -13.71 5.06
N LEU A 232 11.88 -14.44 6.19
CA LEU A 232 12.66 -14.06 7.36
C LEU A 232 14.13 -14.11 6.99
N ARG A 233 14.86 -13.09 7.41
CA ARG A 233 16.31 -13.09 7.29
C ARG A 233 16.91 -13.69 8.55
N GLU A 234 17.92 -14.54 8.40
CA GLU A 234 18.92 -14.70 9.46
C GLU A 234 19.67 -13.36 9.54
N LEU A 235 19.66 -12.72 10.71
CA LEU A 235 20.38 -11.46 10.93
C LEU A 235 21.89 -11.76 10.81
N ASP A 236 22.51 -11.31 9.72
CA ASP A 236 23.98 -11.24 9.60
C ASP A 236 24.54 -10.04 10.37
#